data_AF-W4IZE7-F1
#
_entry.id   AF-W4IZE7-F1
#
_cell.length_a   1.000
_cell.length_b   1.000
_cell.length_c   1.000
_cell.angle_alpha   90.00
_cell.angle_beta   90.00
_cell.angle_gamma   90.00
#
_symmetry.space_group_name_H-M   'P 1'
#
loop_
_entity.id
_entity.type
_entity.pdbx_description
1 polymer ?
#
loop_
_entity_poly.entity_id
_entity_poly.type
_entity_poly.pdbx_seq_one_letter_code
_entity_poly.pdbx_strand_id
1 'polypeptide(L)'
;MQEHESKPQEVGSLDVICVNIFVLGDELNAQSIKIVLTSETDLFFHFTQTVNENDFEHMQNNQKLMINFSEYLQVLIKMFNSCIKDPQSFLAIFTIKQNGIAQLEFIKNMEYKFIELLVCQFIKSSDEITKENITYRYNVIKSKNGIMYNRLKDISILIKTKNPSLLMQLQKTAKYKNLIYPLNIIWNLCIDNTQKKGEDK
;
A
#
# COMPACT_ATOMS: atom_id res chain seq x y z
N MET A 1 -18.02 -3.13 44.18
CA MET A 1 -17.04 -2.62 43.20
C MET A 1 -16.74 -3.80 42.27
N GLN A 2 -17.29 -3.79 41.05
CA GLN A 2 -17.04 -4.84 40.06
C GLN A 2 -15.94 -4.33 39.13
N GLU A 3 -14.84 -5.08 39.09
CA GLU A 3 -13.75 -4.89 38.13
C GLU A 3 -14.27 -5.23 36.74
N HIS A 4 -14.27 -4.23 35.85
CA HIS A 4 -14.52 -4.43 34.43
C HIS A 4 -13.25 -5.06 33.84
N GLU A 5 -13.31 -6.36 33.55
CA GLU A 5 -12.31 -7.04 32.71
C GLU A 5 -12.26 -6.35 31.35
N SER A 6 -11.22 -5.54 31.13
CA SER A 6 -10.86 -5.02 29.82
C SER A 6 -10.43 -6.19 28.95
N LYS A 7 -11.28 -6.59 27.99
CA LYS A 7 -10.88 -7.54 26.94
C LYS A 7 -9.57 -7.07 26.31
N PRO A 8 -8.61 -7.98 26.04
CA PRO A 8 -7.35 -7.61 25.42
C PRO A 8 -7.64 -6.90 24.09
N GLN A 9 -7.16 -5.67 23.98
CA GLN A 9 -7.24 -4.85 22.78
C GLN A 9 -6.51 -5.62 21.67
N GLU A 10 -7.24 -6.07 20.64
CA GLU A 10 -6.64 -6.69 19.47
C GLU A 10 -5.62 -5.70 18.88
N VAL A 11 -4.34 -6.02 19.05
CA VAL A 11 -3.25 -5.25 18.47
C VAL A 11 -3.38 -5.44 16.96
N GLY A 12 -3.74 -4.38 16.24
CA GLY A 12 -3.90 -4.43 14.79
C GLY A 12 -2.63 -4.91 14.10
N SER A 13 -2.77 -5.56 12.94
CA SER A 13 -1.64 -6.01 12.13
C SER A 13 -1.17 -4.91 11.19
N LEU A 14 0.14 -4.82 10.98
CA LEU A 14 0.71 -4.01 9.91
C LEU A 14 0.57 -4.77 8.58
N ASP A 15 -0.12 -4.16 7.60
CA ASP A 15 -0.28 -4.72 6.26
C ASP A 15 0.06 -3.68 5.19
N VAL A 16 0.50 -4.16 4.03
CA VAL A 16 0.80 -3.32 2.87
C VAL A 16 -0.48 -3.16 2.05
N ILE A 17 -1.05 -1.96 2.09
CA ILE A 17 -2.26 -1.61 1.35
C ILE A 17 -1.87 -0.81 0.10
N CYS A 18 -2.35 -1.25 -1.07
CA CYS A 18 -2.26 -0.47 -2.29
C CYS A 18 -3.35 0.60 -2.32
N VAL A 19 -2.95 1.83 -2.60
CA VAL A 19 -3.84 2.99 -2.70
C VAL A 19 -3.89 3.46 -4.14
N ASN A 20 -5.09 3.49 -4.72
CA ASN A 20 -5.33 4.11 -6.03
C ASN A 20 -6.20 5.35 -5.85
N ILE A 21 -5.77 6.48 -6.39
CA ILE A 21 -6.51 7.75 -6.36
C ILE A 21 -6.94 8.07 -7.80
N PHE A 22 -8.23 8.27 -7.99
CA PHE A 22 -8.85 8.62 -9.26
C PHE A 22 -9.47 10.00 -9.15
N VAL A 23 -9.28 10.83 -10.16
CA VAL A 23 -9.86 12.17 -10.25
C VAL A 23 -10.84 12.19 -11.42
N LEU A 24 -12.07 12.65 -11.16
CA LEU A 24 -13.04 12.95 -12.20
C LEU A 24 -12.97 14.45 -12.51
N GLY A 25 -12.72 14.79 -13.76
CA GLY A 25 -12.45 16.17 -14.19
C GLY A 25 -10.96 16.45 -14.31
N ASP A 26 -10.60 17.72 -14.38
CA ASP A 26 -9.19 18.15 -14.47
C ASP A 26 -8.54 18.12 -13.08
N GLU A 27 -7.23 17.86 -13.01
CA GLU A 27 -6.51 17.81 -11.72
C GLU A 27 -6.60 19.13 -10.93
N LEU A 28 -6.69 20.27 -11.64
CA LEU A 28 -6.84 21.60 -11.04
C LEU A 28 -8.29 21.94 -10.69
N ASN A 29 -9.26 21.27 -11.31
CA ASN A 29 -10.70 21.49 -11.18
C ASN A 29 -11.42 20.14 -11.02
N ALA A 30 -11.03 19.39 -9.99
CA ALA A 30 -11.60 18.08 -9.72
C ALA A 30 -13.09 18.23 -9.39
N GLN A 31 -13.93 17.42 -10.03
CA GLN A 31 -15.36 17.33 -9.70
C GLN A 31 -15.59 16.31 -8.59
N SER A 32 -14.84 15.22 -8.60
CA SER A 32 -14.82 14.26 -7.51
C SER A 32 -13.47 13.53 -7.45
N ILE A 33 -13.11 13.11 -6.24
CA ILE A 33 -11.91 12.33 -5.96
C ILE A 33 -12.37 11.00 -5.39
N LYS A 34 -11.95 9.90 -6.02
CA LYS A 34 -12.21 8.53 -5.57
C LYS A 34 -10.93 7.87 -5.11
N ILE A 35 -10.93 7.35 -3.91
CA ILE A 35 -9.83 6.56 -3.34
C ILE A 35 -10.27 5.11 -3.27
N VAL A 36 -9.40 4.21 -3.71
CA VAL A 36 -9.60 2.76 -3.66
C VAL A 36 -8.44 2.12 -2.91
N LEU A 37 -8.76 1.36 -1.87
CA LEU A 37 -7.82 0.60 -1.07
C LEU A 37 -7.96 -0.88 -1.40
N THR A 38 -6.83 -1.53 -1.72
CA THR A 38 -6.77 -2.98 -1.98
C THR A 38 -5.59 -3.60 -1.28
N SER A 39 -5.69 -4.88 -0.88
CA SER A 39 -4.55 -5.65 -0.36
C SER A 39 -4.06 -6.69 -1.37
N GLU A 40 -2.78 -7.03 -1.30
CA GLU A 40 -2.21 -8.19 -2.02
C GLU A 40 -2.37 -9.49 -1.23
N THR A 41 -2.52 -9.41 0.10
CA THR A 41 -2.67 -10.57 0.99
C THR A 41 -4.13 -11.04 1.08
N ASP A 42 -5.08 -10.11 0.98
CA ASP A 42 -6.51 -10.39 0.91
C ASP A 42 -7.13 -9.82 -0.39
N LEU A 43 -7.56 -10.74 -1.27
CA LEU A 43 -8.17 -10.39 -2.55
C LEU A 43 -9.55 -9.73 -2.39
N PHE A 44 -10.27 -10.00 -1.30
CA PHE A 44 -11.59 -9.43 -1.01
C PHE A 44 -11.51 -8.11 -0.25
N PHE A 45 -10.31 -7.70 0.16
CA PHE A 45 -10.06 -6.38 0.70
C PHE A 45 -10.17 -5.35 -0.43
N HIS A 46 -11.35 -4.74 -0.54
CA HIS A 46 -11.63 -3.69 -1.51
C HIS A 46 -12.56 -2.64 -0.89
N PHE A 47 -11.98 -1.49 -0.57
CA PHE A 47 -12.68 -0.39 0.09
C PHE A 47 -12.58 0.87 -0.76
N THR A 48 -13.67 1.62 -0.82
CA THR A 48 -13.75 2.83 -1.64
C THR A 48 -14.30 4.01 -0.87
N GLN A 49 -13.76 5.18 -1.16
CA GLN A 49 -14.31 6.47 -0.78
C GLN A 49 -14.43 7.31 -2.05
N THR A 50 -15.55 8.02 -2.22
CA THR A 50 -15.70 9.05 -3.24
C THR A 50 -16.09 10.33 -2.53
N VAL A 51 -15.41 11.43 -2.84
CA VAL A 51 -15.64 12.75 -2.24
C VAL A 51 -15.82 13.76 -3.37
N ASN A 52 -16.97 14.42 -3.41
CA ASN A 52 -17.21 15.64 -4.19
C ASN A 52 -17.10 16.89 -3.30
N GLU A 53 -17.34 18.07 -3.88
CA GLU A 53 -17.26 19.34 -3.15
C GLU A 53 -18.24 19.43 -1.96
N ASN A 54 -19.47 18.95 -2.11
CA ASN A 54 -20.47 18.94 -1.04
C ASN A 54 -20.08 17.98 0.09
N ASP A 55 -19.61 16.78 -0.26
CA ASP A 55 -19.12 15.80 0.72
C ASP A 55 -17.92 16.37 1.50
N PHE A 56 -17.05 17.10 0.80
CA PHE A 56 -15.90 17.76 1.38
C PHE A 56 -16.30 18.89 2.35
N GLU A 57 -17.31 19.69 2.04
CA GLU A 57 -17.80 20.73 2.95
C GLU A 57 -18.25 20.14 4.30
N HIS A 58 -18.95 19.00 4.28
CA HIS A 58 -19.31 18.29 5.50
C HIS A 58 -18.08 17.78 6.26
N MET A 59 -17.11 17.21 5.55
CA MET A 59 -15.86 16.74 6.15
C MET A 59 -15.05 17.89 6.75
N GLN A 60 -14.98 19.03 6.05
CA GLN A 60 -14.30 20.25 6.46
C GLN A 60 -14.88 20.78 7.77
N ASN A 61 -16.20 20.86 7.88
CA ASN A 61 -16.88 21.30 9.10
C ASN A 61 -16.68 20.32 10.26
N ASN A 62 -16.79 19.01 10.01
CA ASN A 62 -16.67 17.98 11.03
C ASN A 62 -15.25 17.86 11.60
N GLN A 63 -14.24 17.98 10.74
CA GLN A 63 -12.82 17.81 11.10
C GLN A 63 -12.08 19.14 11.25
N LYS A 64 -12.78 20.27 11.08
CA LYS A 64 -12.23 21.64 11.16
C LYS A 64 -11.04 21.85 10.21
N LEU A 65 -11.16 21.35 8.97
CA LEU A 65 -10.14 21.53 7.96
C LEU A 65 -10.13 22.99 7.48
N MET A 66 -8.94 23.54 7.26
CA MET A 66 -8.75 24.93 6.82
C MET A 66 -8.50 25.06 5.30
N ILE A 67 -8.57 23.94 4.58
CA ILE A 67 -8.29 23.84 3.14
C ILE A 67 -9.58 23.82 2.34
N ASN A 68 -9.52 24.20 1.07
CA ASN A 68 -10.63 24.05 0.13
C ASN A 68 -10.59 22.69 -0.58
N PHE A 69 -11.70 22.32 -1.23
CA PHE A 69 -11.77 21.06 -1.99
C PHE A 69 -10.71 20.97 -3.10
N SER A 70 -10.36 22.09 -3.74
CA SER A 70 -9.29 22.16 -4.75
C SER A 70 -7.91 21.75 -4.22
N GLU A 71 -7.67 21.87 -2.92
CA GLU A 71 -6.41 21.51 -2.26
C GLU A 71 -6.45 20.07 -1.71
N TYR A 72 -7.64 19.46 -1.61
CA TYR A 72 -7.85 18.18 -0.94
C TYR A 72 -7.02 17.05 -1.56
N LEU A 73 -6.94 16.98 -2.90
CA LEU A 73 -6.14 15.98 -3.60
C LEU A 73 -4.66 16.04 -3.22
N GLN A 74 -4.10 17.25 -3.20
CA GLN A 74 -2.68 17.45 -2.87
C GLN A 74 -2.41 17.08 -1.40
N VAL A 75 -3.34 17.41 -0.50
CA VAL A 75 -3.25 17.02 0.91
C VAL A 75 -3.29 15.51 1.08
N LEU A 76 -4.21 14.81 0.42
CA LEU A 76 -4.26 13.34 0.44
C LEU A 76 -2.95 12.70 -0.02
N ILE A 77 -2.43 13.14 -1.18
CA ILE A 77 -1.15 12.65 -1.73
C ILE A 77 -0.01 12.90 -0.74
N LYS A 78 0.02 14.08 -0.10
CA LYS A 78 1.02 14.41 0.90
C LYS A 78 0.92 13.51 2.14
N MET A 79 -0.28 13.23 2.62
CA MET A 79 -0.50 12.36 3.79
C MET A 79 -0.02 10.93 3.51
N PHE A 80 -0.46 10.31 2.42
CA PHE A 80 -0.01 8.97 2.03
C PHE A 80 1.51 8.91 1.84
N ASN A 81 2.10 9.88 1.14
CA ASN A 81 3.55 9.93 0.95
C ASN A 81 4.33 10.14 2.26
N SER A 82 3.76 10.86 3.22
CA SER A 82 4.40 11.07 4.53
C SER A 82 4.45 9.76 5.32
N CYS A 83 3.37 8.98 5.31
CA CYS A 83 3.35 7.64 5.92
C CYS A 83 4.35 6.67 5.29
N ILE A 84 4.63 6.80 3.98
CA ILE A 84 5.63 5.97 3.29
C ILE A 84 7.06 6.42 3.64
N LYS A 85 7.31 7.73 3.65
CA LYS A 85 8.66 8.30 3.81
C LYS A 85 9.13 8.32 5.26
N ASP A 86 8.21 8.52 6.20
CA ASP A 86 8.50 8.70 7.62
C ASP A 86 7.45 7.98 8.49
N PRO A 87 7.46 6.64 8.51
CA PRO A 87 6.46 5.83 9.22
C PRO A 87 6.55 5.94 10.75
N GLN A 88 7.63 6.52 11.31
CA GLN A 88 7.76 6.74 12.75
C GLN A 88 7.01 8.00 13.20
N SER A 89 6.96 9.01 12.33
CA SER A 89 6.24 10.27 12.60
C SER A 89 4.84 10.32 11.99
N PHE A 90 4.56 9.60 10.90
CA PHE A 90 3.26 9.59 10.24
C PHE A 90 2.70 8.18 10.12
N LEU A 91 1.54 7.97 10.72
CA LEU A 91 0.83 6.70 10.75
C LEU A 91 -0.47 6.81 9.97
N ALA A 92 -0.83 5.72 9.30
CA ALA A 92 -2.13 5.52 8.67
C ALA A 92 -2.79 4.32 9.33
N ILE A 93 -3.84 4.55 10.12
CA ILE A 93 -4.56 3.48 10.82
C ILE A 93 -5.87 3.23 10.09
N PHE A 94 -6.05 2.01 9.59
CA PHE A 94 -7.27 1.60 8.92
C PHE A 94 -8.10 0.69 9.83
N THR A 95 -9.25 1.17 10.28
CA THR A 95 -10.17 0.44 11.17
C THR A 95 -11.42 0.05 10.44
N ILE A 96 -11.65 -1.26 10.29
CA ILE A 96 -12.88 -1.80 9.72
C ILE A 96 -13.91 -1.92 10.84
N LYS A 97 -15.04 -1.23 10.70
CA LYS A 97 -16.18 -1.30 11.63
C LYS A 97 -17.16 -2.38 11.17
N GLN A 98 -18.16 -2.64 12.01
CA GLN A 98 -19.29 -3.49 11.64
C GLN A 98 -20.07 -2.83 10.48
N ASN A 99 -20.70 -3.64 9.62
CA ASN A 99 -21.50 -3.23 8.45
C ASN A 99 -20.73 -2.79 7.21
N GLY A 100 -19.43 -3.10 7.10
CA GLY A 100 -18.64 -2.79 5.91
C GLY A 100 -18.23 -1.32 5.80
N ILE A 101 -18.50 -0.51 6.82
CA ILE A 101 -17.92 0.83 6.94
C ILE A 101 -16.53 0.68 7.52
N ALA A 102 -15.57 1.44 7.00
CA ALA A 102 -14.22 1.51 7.52
C ALA A 102 -13.76 2.97 7.61
N GLN A 103 -12.73 3.20 8.40
CA GLN A 103 -12.18 4.52 8.65
C GLN A 103 -10.67 4.46 8.50
N LEU A 104 -10.11 5.39 7.73
CA LEU A 104 -8.68 5.62 7.62
C LEU A 104 -8.33 6.90 8.37
N GLU A 105 -7.46 6.79 9.36
CA GLU A 105 -7.00 7.90 10.17
C GLU A 105 -5.53 8.17 9.89
N PHE A 106 -5.22 9.39 9.47
CA PHE A 106 -3.85 9.87 9.39
C PHE A 106 -3.47 10.49 10.73
N ILE A 107 -2.46 9.94 11.38
CA ILE A 107 -2.01 10.38 12.70
C ILE A 107 -0.56 10.81 12.62
N LYS A 108 -0.25 11.95 13.21
CA LYS A 108 1.12 12.42 13.42
C LYS A 108 1.57 12.13 14.84
N ASN A 109 2.68 11.43 14.97
CA ASN A 109 3.41 11.29 16.22
C ASN A 109 4.29 12.54 16.45
N MET A 110 3.98 13.30 17.49
CA MET A 110 4.77 14.46 17.94
C MET A 110 5.66 14.10 19.13
N GLU A 111 6.05 12.83 19.28
CA GLU A 111 6.85 12.24 20.39
C GLU A 111 6.13 12.16 21.74
N TYR A 112 5.48 13.24 22.16
CA TYR A 112 4.74 13.32 23.44
C TYR A 112 3.22 13.24 23.24
N LYS A 113 2.73 13.28 21.99
CA LYS A 113 1.31 13.22 21.67
C LYS A 113 1.07 12.76 20.24
N PHE A 114 0.01 11.99 20.04
CA PHE A 114 -0.53 11.69 18.72
C PHE A 114 -1.60 12.73 18.33
N ILE A 115 -1.48 13.27 17.12
CA ILE A 115 -2.41 14.25 16.57
C ILE A 115 -3.07 13.65 15.33
N GLU A 116 -4.39 13.53 15.35
CA GLU A 116 -5.17 13.20 14.15
C GLU A 116 -5.10 14.36 13.16
N LEU A 117 -4.74 14.07 11.91
CA LEU A 117 -4.58 15.04 10.84
C LEU A 117 -5.78 15.06 9.89
N LEU A 118 -6.31 13.88 9.55
CA LEU A 118 -7.39 13.70 8.59
C LEU A 118 -8.03 12.32 8.80
N VAL A 119 -9.36 12.28 8.70
CA VAL A 119 -10.14 11.05 8.77
C VAL A 119 -10.92 10.85 7.48
N CYS A 120 -10.73 9.69 6.86
CA CYS A 120 -11.42 9.33 5.63
C CYS A 120 -12.35 8.14 5.89
N GLN A 121 -13.63 8.26 5.53
CA GLN A 121 -14.60 7.17 5.66
C GLN A 121 -14.66 6.38 4.37
N PHE A 122 -14.53 5.06 4.50
CA PHE A 122 -14.54 4.11 3.40
C PHE A 122 -15.73 3.15 3.53
N ILE A 123 -16.19 2.66 2.40
CA ILE A 123 -17.24 1.64 2.33
C ILE A 123 -16.68 0.44 1.57
N LYS A 124 -16.92 -0.76 2.12
CA LYS A 124 -16.62 -2.03 1.47
C LYS A 124 -17.40 -2.11 0.17
N SER A 125 -16.71 -2.40 -0.92
CA SER A 125 -17.38 -2.55 -2.22
C SER A 125 -18.24 -3.80 -2.27
N SER A 126 -19.21 -3.81 -3.20
CA SER A 126 -20.04 -4.99 -3.42
C SER A 126 -19.21 -6.17 -3.96
N ASP A 127 -19.76 -7.37 -3.86
CA ASP A 127 -19.11 -8.58 -4.34
C ASP A 127 -18.87 -8.54 -5.85
N GLU A 128 -19.76 -7.90 -6.61
CA GLU A 128 -19.64 -7.73 -8.07
C GLU A 128 -18.41 -6.88 -8.40
N ILE A 129 -18.30 -5.69 -7.80
CA ILE A 129 -17.16 -4.77 -8.00
C ILE A 129 -15.86 -5.46 -7.56
N THR A 130 -15.90 -6.17 -6.44
CA THR A 130 -14.73 -6.88 -5.91
C THR A 130 -14.28 -7.99 -6.87
N LYS A 131 -15.20 -8.78 -7.43
CA LYS A 131 -14.91 -9.82 -8.44
C LYS A 131 -14.34 -9.23 -9.72
N GLU A 132 -14.90 -8.13 -10.21
CA GLU A 132 -14.38 -7.40 -11.38
C GLU A 132 -12.96 -6.91 -11.13
N ASN A 133 -12.70 -6.32 -9.96
CA ASN A 133 -11.39 -5.86 -9.56
C ASN A 133 -10.37 -7.01 -9.47
N ILE A 134 -10.73 -8.13 -8.84
CA ILE A 134 -9.89 -9.33 -8.75
C ILE A 134 -9.56 -9.84 -10.16
N THR A 135 -10.56 -9.93 -11.03
CA THR A 135 -10.39 -10.39 -12.42
C THR A 135 -9.44 -9.46 -13.18
N TYR A 136 -9.61 -8.15 -13.03
CA TYR A 136 -8.72 -7.15 -13.61
C TYR A 136 -7.28 -7.32 -13.11
N ARG A 137 -7.06 -7.34 -11.79
CA ARG A 137 -5.73 -7.50 -11.19
C ARG A 137 -5.05 -8.79 -11.64
N TYR A 138 -5.79 -9.90 -11.66
CA TYR A 138 -5.31 -11.18 -12.17
C TYR A 138 -4.86 -11.09 -13.63
N ASN A 139 -5.67 -10.50 -14.50
CA ASN A 139 -5.34 -10.37 -15.93
C ASN A 139 -4.11 -9.48 -16.16
N VAL A 140 -3.98 -8.38 -15.41
CA VAL A 140 -2.80 -7.51 -15.46
C VAL A 140 -1.54 -8.29 -15.07
N ILE A 141 -1.58 -9.04 -13.96
CA ILE A 141 -0.43 -9.83 -13.49
C ILE A 141 -0.11 -10.96 -14.48
N LYS A 142 -1.12 -11.68 -14.97
CA LYS A 142 -0.97 -12.73 -15.97
C LYS A 142 -0.30 -12.23 -17.25
N SER A 143 -0.73 -11.06 -17.74
CA SER A 143 -0.14 -10.42 -18.93
C SER A 143 1.31 -10.01 -18.69
N LYS A 144 1.59 -9.33 -17.56
CA LYS A 144 2.96 -8.95 -17.18
C LYS A 144 3.88 -10.17 -17.05
N ASN A 145 3.41 -11.24 -16.42
CA ASN A 145 4.17 -12.48 -16.25
C ASN A 145 4.45 -13.15 -17.60
N GLY A 146 3.46 -13.18 -18.51
CA GLY A 146 3.66 -13.69 -19.88
C GLY A 146 4.73 -12.91 -20.65
N ILE A 147 4.72 -11.58 -20.57
CA ILE A 147 5.74 -10.73 -21.20
C ILE A 147 7.14 -11.03 -20.63
N MET A 148 7.26 -11.09 -19.30
CA MET A 148 8.55 -11.37 -18.64
C MET A 148 9.07 -12.77 -18.96
N TYR A 149 8.17 -13.76 -18.98
CA TYR A 149 8.51 -15.13 -19.37
C TYR A 149 9.05 -15.21 -20.81
N ASN A 150 8.39 -14.53 -21.75
CA ASN A 150 8.85 -14.47 -23.14
C ASN A 150 10.22 -13.79 -23.26
N ARG A 151 10.43 -12.64 -22.59
CA ARG A 151 11.74 -11.98 -22.54
C ARG A 151 12.84 -12.88 -22.01
N LEU A 152 12.56 -13.62 -20.93
CA LEU A 152 13.51 -14.56 -20.35
C LEU A 152 13.82 -15.73 -21.29
N LYS A 153 12.82 -16.22 -22.02
CA LYS A 153 12.99 -17.25 -23.05
C LYS A 153 13.87 -16.75 -24.21
N ASP A 154 13.65 -15.54 -24.69
CA ASP A 154 14.44 -14.95 -25.78
C ASP A 154 15.90 -14.77 -25.37
N ILE A 155 16.15 -14.27 -24.15
CA ILE A 155 17.50 -14.18 -23.57
C ILE A 155 18.13 -15.57 -23.45
N SER A 156 17.38 -16.57 -22.98
CA SER A 156 17.86 -17.96 -22.88
C SER A 156 18.28 -18.51 -24.25
N ILE A 157 17.49 -18.28 -25.29
CA ILE A 157 17.82 -18.69 -26.66
C ILE A 157 19.08 -17.97 -27.15
N LEU A 158 19.18 -16.65 -26.95
CA LEU A 158 20.35 -15.88 -27.36
C LEU A 158 21.64 -16.35 -26.68
N ILE A 159 21.59 -16.66 -25.38
CA ILE A 159 22.75 -17.20 -24.65
C ILE A 159 23.09 -18.61 -25.15
N LYS A 160 22.11 -19.48 -25.44
CA LYS A 160 22.37 -20.79 -26.06
C LYS A 160 23.16 -20.66 -27.35
N THR A 161 22.79 -19.72 -28.20
CA THR A 161 23.42 -19.52 -29.51
C THR A 161 24.78 -18.85 -29.41
N LYS A 162 24.97 -17.88 -28.51
CA LYS A 162 26.19 -17.07 -28.44
C LYS A 162 27.24 -17.63 -27.48
N ASN A 163 26.83 -18.20 -26.34
CA ASN A 163 27.74 -18.66 -25.27
C ASN A 163 27.10 -19.83 -24.47
N PRO A 164 27.06 -21.06 -25.01
CA PRO A 164 26.39 -22.19 -24.37
C PRO A 164 27.01 -22.59 -23.02
N SER A 165 28.31 -22.36 -22.83
CA SER A 165 29.04 -22.61 -21.58
C SER A 165 28.52 -21.75 -20.41
N LEU A 166 28.19 -20.48 -20.69
CA LEU A 166 27.61 -19.56 -19.71
C LEU A 166 26.22 -20.04 -19.26
N LEU A 167 25.40 -20.55 -20.18
CA LEU A 167 24.10 -21.10 -19.83
C LEU A 167 24.22 -22.32 -18.92
N MET A 168 25.13 -23.25 -19.24
CA MET A 168 25.38 -24.41 -18.36
C MET A 168 25.81 -23.97 -16.96
N GLN A 169 26.61 -22.91 -16.86
CA GLN A 169 27.05 -22.38 -15.57
C GLN A 169 25.90 -21.72 -14.80
N LEU A 170 25.07 -20.89 -15.46
CA LEU A 170 23.86 -20.30 -14.87
C LEU A 170 22.86 -21.37 -14.41
N GLN A 171 22.64 -22.43 -15.20
CA GLN A 171 21.78 -23.55 -14.84
C GLN A 171 22.31 -24.35 -13.64
N LYS A 172 23.64 -24.54 -13.56
CA LYS A 172 24.28 -25.14 -12.38
C LYS A 172 24.04 -24.25 -11.15
N THR A 173 24.33 -22.96 -11.22
CA THR A 173 24.15 -22.02 -10.10
C THR A 173 22.69 -21.91 -9.64
N ALA A 174 21.72 -21.94 -10.57
CA ALA A 174 20.29 -21.93 -10.23
C ALA A 174 19.84 -23.20 -9.49
N LYS A 175 20.38 -24.38 -9.84
CA LYS A 175 20.11 -25.64 -9.11
C LYS A 175 20.60 -25.61 -7.68
N TYR A 176 21.74 -24.97 -7.41
CA TYR A 176 22.28 -24.86 -6.04
C TYR A 176 21.57 -23.80 -5.19
N LYS A 177 20.97 -22.76 -5.78
CA LYS A 177 20.13 -21.80 -5.04
C LYS A 177 18.74 -22.36 -4.69
N ASN A 178 18.19 -23.27 -5.48
CA ASN A 178 16.89 -23.92 -5.17
C ASN A 178 16.93 -24.90 -3.98
N LEU A 179 18.11 -25.17 -3.40
CA LEU A 179 18.24 -25.93 -2.15
C LEU A 179 18.23 -25.03 -0.90
N ILE A 180 18.17 -23.70 -1.07
CA ILE A 180 18.06 -22.74 0.04
C ILE A 180 16.97 -21.73 -0.33
N TYR A 181 15.73 -22.14 -0.04
CA TYR A 181 14.46 -21.40 -0.07
C TYR A 181 13.94 -20.84 -1.41
N PRO A 182 12.61 -20.89 -1.65
CA PRO A 182 12.00 -20.19 -2.78
C PRO A 182 12.09 -18.68 -2.52
N LEU A 183 12.74 -17.95 -3.43
CA LEU A 183 12.84 -16.49 -3.37
C LEU A 183 11.45 -15.85 -3.42
N ASN A 184 10.97 -15.42 -2.25
CA ASN A 184 10.24 -14.15 -2.15
C ASN A 184 11.23 -13.05 -2.51
N ILE A 185 11.15 -12.53 -3.73
CA ILE A 185 11.83 -11.29 -4.10
C ILE A 185 11.01 -10.14 -3.52
N ILE A 186 11.23 -9.84 -2.24
CA ILE A 186 10.99 -8.52 -1.68
C ILE A 186 12.36 -7.86 -1.60
N TRP A 187 12.66 -6.99 -2.56
CA TRP A 187 13.74 -6.01 -2.39
C TRP A 187 13.25 -4.94 -1.42
N ASN A 188 13.38 -5.19 -0.12
CA ASN A 188 13.41 -4.10 0.84
C ASN A 188 14.85 -3.58 0.89
N LEU A 189 15.07 -2.48 0.18
CA LEU A 189 16.11 -1.51 0.50
C LEU A 189 15.96 -1.12 1.98
N CYS A 190 16.93 -1.48 2.81
CA CYS A 190 17.21 -0.74 4.03
C CYS A 190 18.70 -0.39 4.00
N ILE A 191 18.97 0.89 3.79
CA ILE A 191 20.30 1.50 3.89
C ILE A 191 20.64 1.68 5.37
N ASP A 192 21.88 1.31 5.68
CA ASP A 192 22.77 1.63 6.81
C ASP A 192 22.22 2.22 8.12
N ASN A 193 22.74 1.66 9.22
CA ASN A 193 23.36 2.51 10.23
C ASN A 193 24.69 1.91 10.71
N THR A 194 25.75 2.60 10.30
CA THR A 194 27.08 2.58 10.91
C THR A 194 27.01 2.77 12.43
N GLN A 195 27.66 1.89 13.19
CA GLN A 195 28.41 2.30 14.38
C GLN A 195 29.78 1.63 14.40
N LYS A 196 30.81 2.42 14.04
CA LYS A 196 32.19 2.24 14.49
C LYS A 196 32.39 3.11 15.73
N LYS A 197 32.76 2.49 16.85
CA LYS A 197 33.74 2.92 17.89
C LYS A 197 33.43 2.13 19.19
N GLY A 198 34.37 1.53 19.90
CA GLY A 198 35.82 1.70 19.85
C GLY A 198 36.58 0.49 20.40
N GLU A 199 37.84 0.43 19.96
CA GLU A 199 38.95 -0.13 20.72
C GLU A 199 39.12 0.72 21.99
N ASP A 200 39.31 0.07 23.15
CA ASP A 200 40.54 0.24 23.93
C ASP A 200 40.52 -0.59 25.23
N LYS A 201 41.64 -1.32 25.40
CA LYS A 201 42.18 -2.06 26.56
C LYS A 201 41.75 -3.50 26.78
#